data_AF-A0A955JYJ1-F1
#
_entry.id   AF-A0A955JYJ1-F1
#
_cell.length_a   1.000
_cell.length_b   1.000
_cell.length_c   1.000
_cell.angle_alpha   90.00
_cell.angle_beta   90.00
_cell.angle_gamma   90.00
#
_symmetry.space_group_name_H-M   'P 1'
#
loop_
_entity.id
_entity.type
_entity.pdbx_description
1 polymer ?
#
loop_
_entity_poly.entity_id
_entity_poly.type
_entity_poly.pdbx_seq_one_letter_code
_entity_poly.pdbx_strand_id
1 'polypeptide(L)'
;MKHSRGFTVIELLVVLLFLTVGAVVFFSQKATFDATARDDNRKTAINAMYYSLEEVYYEKHKSYPSTIDSKTLRSVDPALFTDPQGYKLGDSDANYVYSPTNCTIDGACKSYTLSSTMEREATYTKNSRRN
;
A
#
# COMPACT_ATOMS: atom_id res chain seq x y z
N MET A 1 16.05 -56.13 -25.11
CA MET A 1 14.69 -55.63 -24.78
C MET A 1 14.82 -54.57 -23.69
N LYS A 2 14.36 -53.33 -23.93
CA LYS A 2 14.39 -52.24 -22.94
C LYS A 2 13.21 -52.43 -21.99
N HIS A 3 13.49 -52.76 -20.72
CA HIS A 3 12.48 -52.89 -19.68
C HIS A 3 12.04 -51.48 -19.24
N SER A 4 10.80 -51.08 -19.53
CA SER A 4 10.18 -49.94 -18.88
C SER A 4 9.74 -50.37 -17.48
N ARG A 5 10.39 -49.84 -16.44
CA ARG A 5 9.92 -50.03 -15.06
C ARG A 5 8.68 -49.15 -14.89
N GLY A 6 7.50 -49.77 -14.87
CA GLY A 6 6.25 -49.08 -14.57
C GLY A 6 6.28 -48.50 -13.15
N PHE A 7 5.83 -47.26 -13.03
CA PHE A 7 5.72 -46.53 -11.76
C PHE A 7 4.78 -47.28 -10.80
N THR A 8 5.16 -47.41 -9.53
CA THR A 8 4.36 -48.16 -8.54
C THR A 8 3.27 -47.27 -7.92
N VAL A 9 2.15 -47.86 -7.50
CA VAL A 9 1.07 -47.13 -6.81
C VAL A 9 1.58 -46.45 -5.54
N ILE A 10 2.50 -47.08 -4.80
CA ILE A 10 3.09 -46.51 -3.59
C ILE A 10 3.88 -45.24 -3.91
N GLU A 11 4.66 -45.25 -5.00
CA GLU A 11 5.42 -44.09 -5.45
C GLU A 11 4.50 -42.92 -5.81
N LEU A 12 3.33 -43.19 -6.41
CA LEU A 12 2.29 -42.17 -6.67
C LEU A 12 1.80 -41.53 -5.38
N LEU A 13 1.49 -42.35 -4.37
CA LEU A 13 0.97 -41.88 -3.10
C LEU A 13 1.99 -41.02 -2.35
N VAL A 14 3.27 -41.39 -2.40
CA VAL A 14 4.36 -40.60 -1.81
C VAL A 14 4.51 -39.25 -2.52
N VAL A 15 4.48 -39.22 -3.85
CA VAL A 15 4.54 -37.96 -4.62
C VAL A 15 3.35 -37.06 -4.31
N LEU A 16 2.13 -37.61 -4.27
CA LEU A 16 0.93 -36.84 -3.91
C LEU A 16 1.02 -36.29 -2.49
N LEU A 17 1.53 -37.07 -1.54
CA LEU A 17 1.76 -36.61 -0.17
C LEU A 17 2.70 -35.39 -0.15
N PHE A 18 3.84 -35.44 -0.84
CA PHE A 18 4.76 -34.30 -0.91
C PHE A 18 4.15 -33.08 -1.61
N LEU A 19 3.40 -33.28 -2.70
CA LEU A 19 2.74 -32.18 -3.41
C LEU A 19 1.68 -31.48 -2.54
N THR A 20 0.89 -32.24 -1.77
CA THR A 20 -0.11 -31.65 -0.87
C THR A 20 0.53 -30.82 0.24
N VAL A 21 1.57 -31.33 0.89
CA VAL A 21 2.32 -30.59 1.92
C VAL A 21 2.97 -29.34 1.32
N GLY A 22 3.61 -29.48 0.16
CA GLY A 22 4.22 -28.37 -0.56
C GLY A 22 3.22 -27.28 -0.95
N ALA A 23 2.04 -27.65 -1.43
CA ALA A 23 0.98 -26.72 -1.78
C ALA A 23 0.52 -25.89 -0.58
N VAL A 24 0.26 -26.52 0.57
CA VAL A 24 -0.19 -25.82 1.79
C VAL A 24 0.83 -24.77 2.23
N VAL A 25 2.12 -25.13 2.25
CA VAL A 25 3.21 -24.23 2.64
C VAL A 25 3.38 -23.11 1.60
N PHE A 26 3.27 -23.41 0.31
CA PHE A 26 3.36 -22.44 -0.76
C PHE A 26 2.25 -21.37 -0.68
N PHE A 27 0.99 -21.78 -0.54
CA PHE A 27 -0.14 -20.83 -0.45
C PHE A 27 -0.06 -19.95 0.79
N SER A 28 0.36 -20.50 1.93
CA SER A 28 0.52 -19.73 3.18
C SER A 28 1.60 -18.64 3.03
N GLN A 29 2.72 -18.97 2.40
CA GLN A 29 3.79 -18.01 2.12
C GLN A 29 3.36 -16.96 1.09
N LYS A 30 2.67 -17.38 0.02
CA LYS A 30 2.19 -16.48 -1.02
C LYS A 30 1.25 -15.42 -0.45
N ALA A 31 0.31 -15.81 0.42
CA ALA A 31 -0.62 -14.87 1.06
C ALA A 31 0.12 -13.82 1.90
N THR A 32 1.16 -14.24 2.64
CA THR A 32 1.99 -13.32 3.45
C THR A 32 2.79 -12.37 2.55
N PHE A 33 3.40 -12.87 1.49
CA PHE A 33 4.17 -12.06 0.54
C PHE A 33 3.31 -11.01 -0.15
N ASP A 34 2.09 -11.39 -0.56
CA ASP A 34 1.15 -10.46 -1.19
C ASP A 34 0.71 -9.35 -0.23
N ALA A 35 0.50 -9.67 1.05
CA ALA A 35 0.16 -8.67 2.06
C ALA A 35 1.31 -7.68 2.29
N THR A 36 2.56 -8.17 2.37
CA THR A 36 3.75 -7.31 2.47
C THR A 36 3.88 -6.41 1.24
N ALA A 37 3.70 -6.95 0.03
CA ALA A 37 3.76 -6.16 -1.20
C ALA A 37 2.69 -5.05 -1.24
N ARG A 38 1.49 -5.31 -0.71
CA ARG A 38 0.46 -4.26 -0.56
C ARG A 38 0.87 -3.19 0.44
N ASP A 39 1.47 -3.55 1.58
CA ASP A 39 1.99 -2.57 2.54
C ASP A 39 3.11 -1.70 1.95
N ASP A 40 4.00 -2.28 1.13
CA ASP A 40 5.03 -1.53 0.42
C ASP A 40 4.44 -0.56 -0.61
N ASN A 41 3.37 -0.95 -1.32
CA ASN A 41 2.63 -0.06 -2.21
C ASN A 41 2.02 1.12 -1.43
N ARG A 42 1.40 0.85 -0.27
CA ARG A 42 0.83 1.90 0.59
C ARG A 42 1.90 2.87 1.08
N LYS A 43 3.04 2.39 1.55
CA LYS A 43 4.17 3.24 1.97
C LYS A 43 4.70 4.08 0.83
N THR A 44 4.80 3.52 -0.38
CA THR A 44 5.23 4.24 -1.58
C THR A 44 4.29 5.38 -1.91
N ALA A 45 2.98 5.13 -1.91
CA ALA A 45 1.95 6.15 -2.11
C ALA A 45 2.01 7.26 -1.07
N ILE A 46 2.06 6.91 0.22
CA ILE A 46 2.14 7.88 1.33
C ILE A 46 3.41 8.73 1.24
N ASN A 47 4.55 8.12 0.93
CA ASN A 47 5.81 8.86 0.76
C ASN A 47 5.77 9.80 -0.46
N ALA A 48 5.22 9.35 -1.59
CA ALA A 48 5.09 10.19 -2.78
C ALA A 48 4.22 11.42 -2.52
N MET A 49 3.05 11.23 -1.88
CA MET A 49 2.17 12.32 -1.47
C MET A 49 2.82 13.25 -0.45
N TYR A 50 3.50 12.69 0.56
CA TYR A 50 4.24 13.45 1.57
C TYR A 50 5.30 14.35 0.94
N TYR A 51 6.17 13.82 0.06
CA TYR A 51 7.20 14.64 -0.59
C TYR A 51 6.60 15.68 -1.55
N SER A 52 5.50 15.36 -2.22
CA SER A 52 4.78 16.36 -3.02
C SER A 52 4.24 17.51 -2.15
N LEU A 53 3.68 17.20 -0.98
CA LEU A 53 3.21 18.21 -0.03
C LEU A 53 4.35 19.09 0.48
N GLU A 54 5.45 18.49 0.91
CA GLU A 54 6.58 19.21 1.53
C GLU A 54 7.43 20.00 0.53
N GLU A 55 7.78 19.38 -0.60
CA GLU A 55 8.81 19.90 -1.50
C GLU A 55 8.22 20.55 -2.77
N VAL A 56 6.93 20.33 -3.08
CA VAL A 56 6.31 20.91 -4.28
C VAL A 56 5.19 21.88 -3.91
N TYR A 57 4.22 21.46 -3.10
CA TYR A 57 3.06 22.28 -2.77
C TYR A 57 3.44 23.39 -1.79
N TYR A 58 4.09 23.05 -0.68
CA TYR A 58 4.47 24.03 0.35
C TYR A 58 5.45 25.07 -0.17
N GLU A 59 6.39 24.69 -1.03
CA GLU A 59 7.34 25.66 -1.60
C GLU A 59 6.66 26.81 -2.33
N LYS A 60 5.53 26.51 -3.01
CA LYS A 60 4.74 27.49 -3.79
C LYS A 60 3.73 28.25 -2.96
N HIS A 61 3.04 27.59 -2.02
CA HIS A 61 1.89 28.17 -1.31
C HIS A 61 2.21 28.58 0.14
N LYS A 62 3.37 28.19 0.67
CA LYS A 62 3.78 28.39 2.08
C LYS A 62 2.73 27.92 3.10
N SER A 63 1.94 26.93 2.72
CA SER A 63 0.85 26.33 3.48
C SER A 63 0.53 24.95 2.89
N TYR A 64 -0.30 24.17 3.58
CA TYR A 64 -0.82 22.89 3.10
C TYR A 64 -2.29 23.01 2.68
N PRO A 65 -2.77 22.18 1.75
CA PRO A 65 -4.16 22.25 1.30
C PRO A 65 -5.12 21.60 2.31
N SER A 66 -6.37 22.05 2.33
CA SER A 66 -7.45 21.40 3.10
C SER A 66 -7.93 20.06 2.52
N THR A 67 -7.61 19.77 1.26
CA THR A 67 -7.92 18.50 0.60
C THR A 67 -6.84 18.16 -0.42
N ILE A 68 -6.53 16.88 -0.61
CA ILE A 68 -5.57 16.42 -1.61
C ILE A 68 -6.22 15.52 -2.66
N ASP A 69 -5.83 15.72 -3.91
CA ASP A 69 -6.19 14.89 -5.06
C ASP A 69 -5.08 15.00 -6.13
N SER A 70 -5.28 14.34 -7.26
CA SER A 70 -4.34 14.40 -8.40
C SER A 70 -4.24 15.78 -9.06
N LYS A 71 -5.18 16.69 -8.80
CA LYS A 71 -5.19 18.06 -9.35
C LYS A 71 -4.42 19.02 -8.44
N THR A 72 -4.47 18.82 -7.12
CA THR A 72 -3.71 19.61 -6.15
C THR A 72 -2.25 19.17 -6.08
N LEU A 73 -1.99 17.87 -6.10
CA LEU A 73 -0.66 17.29 -6.04
C LEU A 73 -0.23 16.71 -7.41
N ARG A 74 -0.08 17.59 -8.41
CA ARG A 74 0.20 17.20 -9.80
C ARG A 74 1.52 16.46 -10.04
N SER A 75 2.44 16.49 -9.08
CA SER A 75 3.71 15.77 -9.15
C SER A 75 3.59 14.31 -8.73
N VAL A 76 2.44 13.89 -8.21
CA VAL A 76 2.16 12.51 -7.80
C VAL A 76 1.38 11.82 -8.91
N ASP A 77 1.73 10.57 -9.21
CA ASP A 77 0.96 9.75 -10.13
C ASP A 77 -0.49 9.60 -9.61
N PRO A 78 -1.52 9.94 -10.41
CA PRO A 78 -2.92 9.81 -10.03
C PRO A 78 -3.31 8.42 -9.49
N ALA A 79 -2.64 7.35 -9.93
CA ALA A 79 -2.91 5.99 -9.46
C ALA A 79 -2.57 5.82 -7.96
N LEU A 80 -1.61 6.58 -7.42
CA LEU A 80 -1.18 6.49 -6.02
C LEU A 80 -2.20 7.09 -5.02
N PHE A 81 -3.23 7.79 -5.50
CA PHE A 81 -4.36 8.21 -4.66
C PHE A 81 -5.38 7.09 -4.43
N THR A 82 -5.18 5.93 -5.04
CA THR A 82 -6.01 4.75 -4.84
C THR A 82 -5.20 3.70 -4.08
N ASP A 83 -5.79 3.12 -3.03
CA ASP A 83 -5.14 2.08 -2.26
C ASP A 83 -5.10 0.73 -3.02
N PRO A 84 -4.31 -0.26 -2.55
CA PRO A 84 -4.25 -1.58 -3.20
C PRO A 84 -5.59 -2.34 -3.22
N GLN A 85 -6.60 -1.88 -2.47
CA GLN A 85 -7.95 -2.42 -2.43
C GLN A 85 -8.87 -1.74 -3.45
N GLY A 86 -8.43 -0.65 -4.07
CA GLY A 86 -9.18 0.07 -5.10
C GLY A 86 -9.97 1.28 -4.58
N TYR A 87 -9.83 1.66 -3.31
CA TYR A 87 -10.51 2.81 -2.72
C TYR A 87 -9.67 4.06 -2.84
N LYS A 88 -10.31 5.20 -3.14
CA LYS A 88 -9.61 6.48 -3.28
C LYS A 88 -9.40 7.11 -1.92
N LEU A 89 -8.34 7.89 -1.80
CA LEU A 89 -8.04 8.68 -0.60
C LEU A 89 -9.27 9.50 -0.17
N GLY A 90 -9.68 9.31 1.09
CA GLY A 90 -10.85 9.96 1.67
C GLY A 90 -12.17 9.19 1.55
N ASP A 91 -12.23 8.08 0.79
CA ASP A 91 -13.37 7.17 0.83
C ASP A 91 -13.48 6.49 2.22
N SER A 92 -14.69 6.11 2.64
CA SER A 92 -14.94 5.51 3.96
C SER A 92 -14.16 4.22 4.21
N ASP A 93 -13.93 3.44 3.16
CA ASP A 93 -13.25 2.16 3.19
C ASP A 93 -11.76 2.26 2.80
N ALA A 94 -11.30 3.47 2.45
CA ALA A 94 -9.92 3.67 2.05
C ALA A 94 -8.97 3.48 3.22
N ASN A 95 -7.85 2.83 2.93
CA ASN A 95 -6.75 2.75 3.88
C ASN A 95 -6.01 4.08 4.01
N TYR A 96 -6.12 4.99 3.04
CA TYR A 96 -5.42 6.28 3.05
C TYR A 96 -6.26 7.39 3.69
N VAL A 97 -5.65 8.08 4.65
CA VAL A 97 -6.30 9.20 5.36
C VAL A 97 -5.41 10.42 5.33
N TYR A 98 -5.98 11.54 4.88
CA TYR A 98 -5.36 12.85 4.97
C TYR A 98 -6.17 13.74 5.92
N SER A 99 -5.51 14.15 7.00
CA SER A 99 -6.11 14.95 8.07
C SER A 99 -5.37 16.27 8.21
N PRO A 100 -5.78 17.32 7.48
CA PRO A 100 -5.21 18.65 7.65
C PRO A 100 -5.71 19.28 8.96
N THR A 101 -4.91 20.17 9.53
CA THR A 101 -5.17 20.82 10.81
C THR A 101 -4.83 22.30 10.75
N ASN A 102 -5.50 23.09 11.61
CA ASN A 102 -5.32 24.55 11.67
C ASN A 102 -5.55 25.23 10.30
N CYS A 103 -6.67 24.90 9.64
CA CYS A 103 -7.03 25.45 8.35
C CYS A 103 -7.75 26.78 8.47
N THR A 104 -7.44 27.71 7.58
CA THR A 104 -8.18 28.96 7.38
C THR A 104 -9.44 28.70 6.57
N ILE A 105 -10.35 29.69 6.56
CA ILE A 105 -11.58 29.66 5.75
C ILE A 105 -11.26 29.56 4.24
N ASP A 106 -10.11 30.09 3.82
CA ASP A 106 -9.63 30.03 2.43
C ASP A 106 -9.01 28.68 2.05
N GLY A 107 -9.00 27.70 2.97
CA GLY A 107 -8.55 26.33 2.72
C GLY A 107 -7.05 26.10 2.84
N ALA A 108 -6.30 27.08 3.39
CA ALA A 108 -4.88 26.95 3.69
C ALA A 108 -4.66 26.46 5.14
N CYS A 109 -3.87 25.41 5.31
CA CYS A 109 -3.65 24.73 6.58
C CYS A 109 -2.19 24.83 7.01
N LYS A 110 -1.95 24.93 8.33
CA LYS A 110 -0.58 24.97 8.88
C LYS A 110 0.09 23.61 8.96
N SER A 111 -0.68 22.56 9.20
CA SER A 111 -0.16 21.23 9.46
C SER A 111 -1.08 20.15 8.92
N TYR A 112 -0.58 18.94 8.76
CA TYR A 112 -1.39 17.79 8.38
C TYR A 112 -0.80 16.49 8.94
N THR A 113 -1.66 15.47 8.98
CA THR A 113 -1.27 14.08 9.19
C THR A 113 -1.76 13.27 8.00
N LEU A 114 -0.84 12.56 7.36
CA LEU A 114 -1.12 11.63 6.28
C LEU A 114 -0.79 10.22 6.77
N SER A 115 -1.75 9.32 6.71
CA SER A 115 -1.58 7.96 7.24
C SER A 115 -2.17 6.90 6.34
N SER A 116 -1.69 5.67 6.54
CA SER A 116 -2.28 4.48 5.95
C SER A 116 -2.34 3.31 6.93
N THR A 117 -3.47 2.60 6.94
CA THR A 117 -3.62 1.35 7.70
C THR A 117 -2.93 0.21 6.95
N MET A 118 -2.05 -0.52 7.64
CA MET A 118 -1.27 -1.63 7.10
C MET A 118 -1.90 -2.98 7.45
N GLU A 119 -1.63 -4.02 6.65
CA GLU A 119 -2.11 -5.39 6.91
C GLU A 119 -1.19 -6.19 7.82
N ARG A 120 0.12 -5.94 7.74
CA ARG A 120 1.16 -6.70 8.44
C ARG A 120 1.91 -5.87 9.47
N GLU A 121 1.75 -4.56 9.45
CA GLU A 121 2.46 -3.60 10.29
C GLU A 121 1.51 -2.67 11.05
N ALA A 122 2.05 -1.83 11.91
CA ALA A 122 1.30 -0.73 12.49
C ALA A 122 0.97 0.33 11.41
N THR A 123 -0.03 1.17 11.68
CA THR A 123 -0.39 2.31 10.83
C THR A 123 0.84 3.13 10.46
N TYR A 124 1.05 3.34 9.16
CA TYR A 124 2.14 4.14 8.65
C TYR A 124 1.72 5.61 8.59
N THR A 125 2.38 6.47 9.35
CA THR A 125 1.97 7.87 9.50
C THR A 125 3.12 8.83 9.18
N LYS A 126 2.79 9.91 8.47
CA LYS A 126 3.65 11.05 8.18
C LYS A 126 2.97 12.33 8.64
N ASN A 127 3.68 13.12 9.42
CA ASN A 127 3.23 14.45 9.85
C ASN A 127 3.93 15.52 9.02
N SER A 128 3.29 16.67 8.87
CA SER A 128 3.90 17.86 8.27
C SER A 128 5.26 18.16 8.90
N ARG A 129 6.24 18.47 8.06
CA ARG A 129 7.60 18.81 8.53
C ARG A 129 7.68 20.26 8.98
N ARG A 130 6.94 21.16 8.34
CA ARG A 130 7.01 22.61 8.54
C ARG A 130 5.74 23.04 9.26
N ASN A 131 5.84 23.29 10.58
CA ASN A 131 4.72 23.64 11.47
C ASN A 131 4.87 25.06 12.03
#